data_AF-H1LZ09-F1
#
_entry.id   AF-H1LZ09-F1
#
_cell.length_a   1.000
_cell.length_b   1.000
_cell.length_c   1.000
_cell.angle_alpha   90.00
_cell.angle_beta   90.00
_cell.angle_gamma   90.00
#
_symmetry.space_group_name_H-M   'P 1'
#
loop_
_entity.id
_entity.type
_entity.pdbx_description
1 polymer ?
#
loop_
_entity_poly.entity_id
_entity_poly.type
_entity_poly.pdbx_seq_one_letter_code
_entity_poly.pdbx_strand_id
1 'polypeptide(L)'
;MMSGDKRDMIVCGIERVKRLTPILFVIDTSASMKGESIAAVNEGMSKLIEKMVASEASFFADNDIGVGILSFSSSAIWRTHGLEMLDDFSWSDLYVEGLSNFGEALRELNNKLSRRELFNHVGGCRIPTIFFILEGSSSDEYKDTLHKLRNNRWFQISQKICVDYNFADNQMVNSLIENNGVVLNVKNPVELRETIENEFFKHLKYWTIGPKKHRDDVESDSTTDEFSLEDGRVFSGFEDDDFW
;
A
#
# COMPACT_ATOMS: atom_id res chain seq x y z
N MET A 1 -60.94 -19.50 -8.00
CA MET A 1 -60.00 -18.40 -8.30
C MET A 1 -58.99 -18.31 -7.16
N MET A 2 -57.85 -18.97 -7.29
CA MET A 2 -56.69 -18.72 -6.45
C MET A 2 -55.66 -18.04 -7.35
N SER A 3 -55.47 -16.74 -7.12
CA SER A 3 -54.46 -15.94 -7.80
C SER A 3 -53.11 -16.29 -7.20
N GLY A 4 -52.40 -17.22 -7.82
CA GLY A 4 -50.99 -17.49 -7.54
C GLY A 4 -50.17 -16.29 -7.99
N ASP A 5 -49.66 -15.55 -7.01
CA ASP A 5 -48.83 -14.37 -7.17
C ASP A 5 -47.49 -14.78 -7.81
N LYS A 6 -47.25 -14.38 -9.06
CA LYS A 6 -45.99 -14.57 -9.80
C LYS A 6 -44.91 -13.61 -9.27
N ARG A 7 -44.59 -13.69 -7.97
CA ARG A 7 -43.54 -12.88 -7.34
C ARG A 7 -42.37 -13.69 -6.80
N ASP A 8 -42.30 -14.98 -7.12
CA ASP A 8 -41.06 -15.75 -7.03
C ASP A 8 -40.21 -15.51 -8.28
N MET A 9 -39.90 -14.24 -8.53
CA MET A 9 -38.94 -13.83 -9.57
C MET A 9 -37.57 -13.84 -8.90
N ILE A 10 -36.90 -14.99 -9.06
CA ILE A 10 -35.45 -15.21 -9.04
C ILE A 10 -34.68 -13.88 -8.88
N VAL A 11 -34.27 -13.56 -7.66
CA VAL A 11 -33.15 -12.63 -7.45
C VAL A 11 -31.92 -13.42 -7.85
N CYS A 12 -31.63 -13.45 -9.14
CA CYS A 12 -30.33 -13.84 -9.63
C CYS A 12 -29.40 -12.74 -9.12
N GLY A 13 -28.73 -12.99 -8.00
CA GLY A 13 -27.80 -12.04 -7.41
C GLY A 13 -26.79 -11.68 -8.46
N ILE A 14 -26.80 -10.44 -8.93
CA ILE A 14 -25.67 -9.87 -9.64
C ILE A 14 -24.57 -9.82 -8.59
N GLU A 15 -23.67 -10.80 -8.64
CA GLU A 15 -22.44 -10.76 -7.85
C GLU A 15 -21.69 -9.49 -8.30
N ARG A 16 -21.64 -8.51 -7.41
CA ARG A 16 -20.97 -7.24 -7.72
C ARG A 16 -19.49 -7.53 -7.85
N VAL A 17 -18.92 -7.17 -9.00
CA VAL A 17 -17.48 -7.22 -9.22
C VAL A 17 -16.81 -6.39 -8.11
N LYS A 18 -15.98 -7.05 -7.30
CA LYS A 18 -15.27 -6.41 -6.20
C LYS A 18 -14.20 -5.46 -6.75
N ARG A 19 -13.90 -4.40 -6.01
CA ARG A 19 -12.79 -3.49 -6.33
C ARG A 19 -11.50 -4.06 -5.76
N LEU A 20 -10.42 -3.98 -6.52
CA LEU A 20 -9.08 -4.28 -6.01
C LEU A 20 -8.72 -3.25 -4.94
N THR A 21 -8.26 -3.70 -3.78
CA THR A 21 -7.73 -2.85 -2.72
C THR A 21 -6.28 -3.25 -2.44
N PRO A 22 -5.30 -2.49 -2.97
CA PRO A 22 -3.90 -2.81 -2.79
C PRO A 22 -3.40 -2.43 -1.39
N ILE A 23 -2.70 -3.37 -0.76
CA ILE A 23 -1.95 -3.16 0.47
C ILE A 23 -0.48 -3.47 0.16
N LEU A 24 0.36 -2.45 0.22
CA LEU A 24 1.78 -2.54 -0.09
C LEU A 24 2.60 -2.41 1.18
N PHE A 25 3.65 -3.21 1.29
CA PHE A 25 4.63 -3.14 2.36
C PHE A 25 6.02 -2.88 1.78
N VAL A 26 6.71 -1.87 2.28
CA VAL A 26 8.10 -1.55 1.95
C VAL A 26 8.92 -1.74 3.23
N ILE A 27 9.73 -2.79 3.26
CA ILE A 27 10.32 -3.31 4.50
C ILE A 27 11.84 -3.27 4.42
N ASP A 28 12.47 -2.56 5.35
CA ASP A 28 13.92 -2.60 5.53
C ASP A 28 14.34 -4.00 6.01
N THR A 29 15.29 -4.59 5.29
CA THR A 29 15.91 -5.89 5.57
C THR A 29 17.43 -5.77 5.60
N SER A 30 17.94 -4.57 5.84
CA SER A 30 19.37 -4.28 5.96
C SER A 30 19.99 -4.93 7.19
N ALA A 31 21.33 -4.93 7.25
CA ALA A 31 22.09 -5.49 8.36
C ALA A 31 21.70 -4.97 9.76
N SER A 32 21.09 -3.78 9.88
CA SER A 32 20.62 -3.25 11.18
C SER A 32 19.49 -4.09 11.77
N MET A 33 18.64 -4.68 10.92
CA MET A 33 17.48 -5.47 11.32
C MET A 33 17.84 -6.87 11.84
N LYS A 34 19.14 -7.20 11.97
CA LYS A 34 19.60 -8.54 12.35
C LYS A 34 19.15 -8.96 13.75
N GLY A 35 18.81 -10.24 13.89
CA GLY A 35 18.50 -10.84 15.19
C GLY A 35 17.02 -10.74 15.52
N GLU A 36 16.70 -10.22 16.70
CA GLU A 36 15.31 -10.15 17.17
C GLU A 36 14.43 -9.23 16.33
N SER A 37 14.99 -8.22 15.67
CA SER A 37 14.23 -7.24 14.87
C SER A 37 13.61 -7.86 13.62
N ILE A 38 14.37 -8.58 12.79
CA ILE A 38 13.81 -9.30 11.64
C ILE A 38 12.87 -10.44 12.07
N ALA A 39 13.16 -11.10 13.20
CA ALA A 39 12.25 -12.10 13.76
C ALA A 39 10.90 -11.47 14.15
N ALA A 40 10.92 -10.29 14.76
CA ALA A 40 9.72 -9.54 15.10
C ALA A 40 8.95 -9.06 13.86
N VAL A 41 9.64 -8.65 12.79
CA VAL A 41 9.00 -8.33 11.51
C VAL A 41 8.30 -9.54 10.93
N ASN A 42 8.98 -10.68 10.83
CA ASN A 42 8.42 -11.92 10.29
C ASN A 42 7.22 -12.40 11.11
N GLU A 43 7.34 -12.45 12.44
CA GLU A 43 6.25 -12.84 13.32
C GLU A 43 5.06 -11.86 13.23
N GLY A 44 5.34 -10.55 13.25
CA GLY A 44 4.32 -9.51 13.14
C GLY A 44 3.57 -9.55 11.80
N MET A 45 4.29 -9.74 10.69
CA MET A 45 3.72 -9.86 9.36
C MET A 45 2.88 -11.14 9.23
N SER A 46 3.39 -12.30 9.65
CA SER A 46 2.62 -13.55 9.65
C SER A 46 1.29 -13.40 10.38
N LYS A 47 1.33 -12.85 11.61
CA LYS A 47 0.12 -12.60 12.42
C LYS A 47 -0.81 -11.56 11.81
N LEU A 48 -0.27 -10.52 11.18
CA LEU A 48 -1.08 -9.51 10.48
C LEU A 48 -1.84 -10.17 9.31
N ILE A 49 -1.17 -10.97 8.48
CA ILE A 49 -1.80 -11.70 7.37
C ILE A 49 -2.90 -12.63 7.90
N GLU A 50 -2.61 -13.45 8.91
CA GLU A 50 -3.60 -14.33 9.54
C GLU A 50 -4.83 -13.57 10.05
N LYS A 51 -4.62 -12.40 10.67
CA LYS A 51 -5.71 -11.54 11.14
C LYS A 51 -6.53 -10.93 10.01
N MET A 52 -5.90 -10.58 8.88
CA MET A 52 -6.61 -10.09 7.71
C MET A 52 -7.46 -11.18 7.07
N VAL A 53 -6.91 -12.39 6.90
CA VAL A 53 -7.63 -13.56 6.37
C VAL A 53 -8.79 -13.97 7.27
N ALA A 54 -8.60 -13.98 8.59
CA ALA A 54 -9.64 -14.35 9.55
C ALA A 54 -10.67 -13.23 9.82
N SER A 55 -10.55 -12.06 9.19
CA SER A 55 -11.40 -10.92 9.50
C SER A 55 -12.80 -11.03 8.88
N GLU A 56 -13.82 -10.99 9.72
CA GLU A 56 -15.23 -10.89 9.29
C GLU A 56 -15.67 -9.45 8.96
N ALA A 57 -14.76 -8.48 9.00
CA ALA A 57 -15.13 -7.10 8.68
C ALA A 57 -15.51 -6.98 7.20
N SER A 58 -16.62 -6.28 6.92
CA SER A 58 -17.15 -6.14 5.55
C SER A 58 -16.14 -5.59 4.55
N PHE A 59 -15.14 -4.83 5.01
CA PHE A 59 -14.03 -4.38 4.17
C PHE A 59 -13.29 -5.54 3.49
N PHE A 60 -12.91 -6.59 4.22
CA PHE A 60 -12.19 -7.73 3.64
C PHE A 60 -13.15 -8.61 2.81
N ALA A 61 -14.42 -8.72 3.21
CA ALA A 61 -15.42 -9.49 2.47
C ALA A 61 -15.84 -8.84 1.14
N ASP A 62 -15.97 -7.52 1.10
CA ASP A 62 -16.53 -6.76 -0.04
C ASP A 62 -15.48 -6.29 -1.06
N ASN A 63 -14.19 -6.57 -0.83
CA ASN A 63 -13.09 -6.11 -1.71
C ASN A 63 -12.14 -7.25 -2.06
N ASP A 64 -11.49 -7.12 -3.21
CA ASP A 64 -10.40 -8.00 -3.63
C ASP A 64 -9.11 -7.44 -3.03
N ILE A 65 -8.64 -8.01 -1.92
CA ILE A 65 -7.44 -7.51 -1.24
C ILE A 65 -6.20 -8.07 -1.93
N GLY A 66 -5.39 -7.18 -2.53
CA GLY A 66 -4.12 -7.53 -3.15
C GLY A 66 -2.95 -7.09 -2.27
N VAL A 67 -2.05 -8.00 -1.92
CA VAL A 67 -0.88 -7.76 -1.07
C VAL A 67 0.38 -7.70 -1.94
N GLY A 68 1.17 -6.65 -1.75
CA GLY A 68 2.48 -6.50 -2.37
C GLY A 68 3.58 -6.30 -1.33
N ILE A 69 4.65 -7.08 -1.40
CA ILE A 69 5.78 -6.99 -0.46
C ILE A 69 7.05 -6.59 -1.22
N LEU A 70 7.58 -5.41 -0.91
CA LEU A 70 8.88 -4.93 -1.37
C LEU A 70 9.85 -4.93 -0.18
N SER A 71 10.78 -5.87 -0.13
CA SER A 71 11.89 -5.81 0.83
C SER A 71 13.06 -5.06 0.23
N PHE A 72 13.81 -4.31 1.01
CA PHE A 72 15.03 -3.68 0.53
C PHE A 72 16.21 -3.82 1.48
N SER A 73 17.39 -3.86 0.88
CA SER A 73 18.70 -3.96 1.51
C SER A 73 19.69 -3.16 0.65
N SER A 74 20.80 -3.74 0.20
CA SER A 74 21.61 -3.18 -0.89
C SER A 74 20.85 -3.12 -2.23
N SER A 75 19.76 -3.89 -2.36
CA SER A 75 18.85 -3.89 -3.50
C SER A 75 17.41 -3.94 -3.04
N ALA A 76 16.47 -3.52 -3.89
CA ALA A 76 15.04 -3.65 -3.62
C ALA A 76 14.43 -4.80 -4.42
N ILE A 77 13.72 -5.71 -3.74
CA ILE A 77 13.20 -6.95 -4.31
C ILE A 77 11.73 -7.10 -3.92
N TRP A 78 10.87 -7.20 -4.93
CA TRP A 78 9.49 -7.65 -4.75
C TRP A 78 9.49 -9.13 -4.38
N ARG A 79 8.97 -9.44 -3.20
CA ARG A 79 8.80 -10.82 -2.70
C ARG A 79 7.49 -11.44 -3.20
N THR A 80 6.59 -10.61 -3.70
CA THR A 80 5.36 -11.01 -4.39
C THR A 80 5.50 -10.82 -5.90
N HIS A 81 4.81 -11.65 -6.69
CA HIS A 81 4.72 -11.46 -8.14
C HIS A 81 3.58 -10.48 -8.47
N GLY A 82 3.86 -9.18 -8.33
CA GLY A 82 2.83 -8.15 -8.40
C GLY A 82 2.01 -8.09 -7.11
N LEU A 83 0.69 -7.97 -7.22
CA LEU A 83 -0.23 -8.14 -6.09
C LEU A 83 -0.70 -9.58 -6.01
N GLU A 84 -0.47 -10.22 -4.88
CA GLU A 84 -1.00 -11.56 -4.58
C GLU A 84 -2.29 -11.43 -3.79
N MET A 85 -3.31 -12.19 -4.16
CA MET A 85 -4.63 -12.11 -3.50
C MET A 85 -4.54 -12.63 -2.07
N LEU A 86 -5.09 -11.88 -1.12
CA LEU A 86 -5.00 -12.20 0.31
C LEU A 86 -5.48 -13.62 0.64
N ASP A 87 -6.54 -14.09 -0.02
CA ASP A 87 -7.12 -15.43 0.20
C ASP A 87 -6.15 -16.57 -0.17
N ASP A 88 -5.23 -16.31 -1.10
CA ASP A 88 -4.20 -17.26 -1.55
C ASP A 88 -2.80 -16.91 -1.02
N PHE A 89 -2.67 -15.81 -0.28
CA PHE A 89 -1.38 -15.29 0.16
C PHE A 89 -0.91 -15.97 1.45
N SER A 90 0.36 -16.40 1.46
CA SER A 90 1.04 -16.91 2.64
C SER A 90 2.33 -16.15 2.88
N TRP A 91 2.56 -15.70 4.11
CA TRP A 91 3.80 -15.03 4.47
C TRP A 91 5.01 -15.94 4.29
N SER A 92 6.08 -15.39 3.72
CA SER A 92 7.40 -16.02 3.65
C SER A 92 8.41 -15.15 4.36
N ASP A 93 9.19 -15.77 5.25
CA ASP A 93 10.15 -15.05 6.09
C ASP A 93 11.17 -14.26 5.27
N LEU A 94 11.40 -13.03 5.69
CA LEU A 94 12.46 -12.18 5.19
C LEU A 94 13.76 -12.45 5.92
N TYR A 95 14.86 -12.23 5.22
CA TYR A 95 16.21 -12.42 5.73
C TYR A 95 17.01 -11.14 5.56
N VAL A 96 17.94 -10.95 6.50
CA VAL A 96 18.78 -9.76 6.57
C VAL A 96 19.98 -9.88 5.64
N GLU A 97 20.27 -8.80 4.93
CA GLU A 97 21.42 -8.70 4.03
C GLU A 97 21.85 -7.24 3.84
N GLY A 98 23.09 -7.02 3.39
CA GLY A 98 23.49 -5.76 2.76
C GLY A 98 23.35 -4.48 3.59
N LEU A 99 23.28 -3.38 2.85
CA LEU A 99 23.13 -2.00 3.35
C LEU A 99 21.64 -1.61 3.38
N SER A 100 21.31 -0.38 3.74
CA SER A 100 19.93 0.15 3.68
C SER A 100 19.80 1.13 2.52
N ASN A 101 19.68 0.63 1.28
CA ASN A 101 19.53 1.48 0.09
C ASN A 101 18.05 1.84 -0.10
N PHE A 102 17.60 2.88 0.60
CA PHE A 102 16.22 3.33 0.54
C PHE A 102 15.88 3.97 -0.80
N GLY A 103 16.84 4.64 -1.44
CA GLY A 103 16.66 5.25 -2.76
C GLY A 103 16.28 4.22 -3.83
N GLU A 104 16.93 3.05 -3.82
CA GLU A 104 16.58 1.88 -4.62
C GLU A 104 15.13 1.42 -4.39
N ALA A 105 14.70 1.32 -3.12
CA ALA A 105 13.35 0.92 -2.76
C ALA A 105 12.29 1.90 -3.30
N LEU A 106 12.54 3.21 -3.19
CA LEU A 106 11.65 4.24 -3.69
C LEU A 106 11.53 4.21 -5.22
N ARG A 107 12.63 3.91 -5.92
CA ARG A 107 12.63 3.76 -7.38
C ARG A 107 11.82 2.54 -7.81
N GLU A 108 12.04 1.38 -7.19
CA GLU A 108 11.27 0.17 -7.52
C GLU A 108 9.79 0.31 -7.17
N LEU A 109 9.46 0.97 -6.06
CA LEU A 109 8.09 1.32 -5.75
C LEU A 109 7.48 2.21 -6.84
N ASN A 110 8.18 3.27 -7.26
CA ASN A 110 7.70 4.17 -8.30
C ASN A 110 7.44 3.45 -9.63
N ASN A 111 8.32 2.51 -10.00
CA ASN A 111 8.18 1.72 -11.22
C ASN A 111 6.89 0.89 -11.21
N LYS A 112 6.47 0.37 -10.06
CA LYS A 112 5.30 -0.50 -9.93
C LYS A 112 3.99 0.21 -9.63
N LEU A 113 4.02 1.44 -9.12
CA LEU A 113 2.80 2.21 -8.82
C LEU A 113 2.14 2.76 -10.10
N SER A 114 1.53 1.87 -10.90
CA SER A 114 0.79 2.22 -12.11
C SER A 114 -0.36 1.25 -12.39
N ARG A 115 -1.30 1.67 -13.25
CA ARG A 115 -2.36 0.78 -13.75
C ARG A 115 -1.79 -0.44 -14.46
N ARG A 116 -0.74 -0.26 -15.26
CA ARG A 116 -0.14 -1.35 -16.04
C ARG A 116 0.53 -2.40 -15.16
N GLU A 117 1.16 -1.99 -14.06
CA GLU A 117 2.01 -2.87 -13.26
C GLU A 117 1.27 -3.53 -12.09
N LEU A 118 0.48 -2.77 -11.30
CA LEU A 118 -0.19 -3.31 -10.10
C LEU A 118 -1.71 -3.12 -10.08
N PHE A 119 -2.26 -2.12 -10.80
CA PHE A 119 -3.64 -1.69 -10.59
C PHE A 119 -4.58 -1.97 -11.77
N ASN A 120 -4.27 -2.98 -12.59
CA ASN A 120 -5.11 -3.42 -13.69
C ASN A 120 -6.16 -4.43 -13.18
N HIS A 121 -7.32 -3.94 -12.74
CA HIS A 121 -8.41 -4.78 -12.26
C HIS A 121 -9.74 -4.40 -12.89
N VAL A 122 -10.54 -5.39 -13.27
CA VAL A 122 -11.82 -5.19 -13.98
C VAL A 122 -12.85 -4.40 -13.17
N GLY A 123 -12.88 -4.60 -11.84
CA GLY A 123 -13.72 -3.83 -10.93
C GLY A 123 -13.18 -2.43 -10.62
N GLY A 124 -12.06 -2.03 -11.23
CA GLY A 124 -11.31 -0.86 -10.82
C GLY A 124 -10.51 -1.08 -9.53
N CYS A 125 -9.73 -0.06 -9.16
CA CYS A 125 -8.80 -0.10 -8.04
C CYS A 125 -9.18 0.97 -7.00
N ARG A 126 -9.05 0.63 -5.72
CA ARG A 126 -9.05 1.61 -4.63
C ARG A 126 -7.68 2.25 -4.48
N ILE A 127 -7.64 3.37 -3.78
CA ILE A 127 -6.40 4.02 -3.37
C ILE A 127 -5.56 3.02 -2.55
N PRO A 128 -4.28 2.81 -2.87
CA PRO A 128 -3.42 1.88 -2.14
C PRO A 128 -3.13 2.40 -0.73
N THR A 129 -3.01 1.48 0.22
CA THR A 129 -2.38 1.73 1.52
C THR A 129 -0.94 1.22 1.46
N ILE A 130 0.03 2.05 1.82
CA ILE A 130 1.46 1.73 1.80
C ILE A 130 2.01 1.81 3.21
N PHE A 131 2.47 0.67 3.70
CA PHE A 131 3.16 0.53 4.97
C PHE A 131 4.67 0.57 4.73
N PHE A 132 5.37 1.36 5.52
CA PHE A 132 6.83 1.40 5.57
C PHE A 132 7.30 0.87 6.92
N ILE A 133 8.33 0.04 6.93
CA ILE A 133 9.08 -0.32 8.13
C ILE A 133 10.52 0.08 7.85
N LEU A 134 10.99 1.13 8.53
CA LEU A 134 12.31 1.71 8.32
C LEU A 134 13.13 1.64 9.61
N GLU A 135 14.43 1.36 9.48
CA GLU A 135 15.37 1.43 10.58
C GLU A 135 16.63 2.19 10.16
N GLY A 136 17.02 3.20 10.93
CA GLY A 136 18.24 3.96 10.68
C GLY A 136 18.18 4.90 9.47
N SER A 137 19.27 4.98 8.71
CA SER A 137 19.47 5.98 7.65
C SER A 137 19.82 5.33 6.33
N SER A 138 19.43 5.98 5.23
CA SER A 138 19.74 5.52 3.88
C SER A 138 21.26 5.47 3.62
N SER A 139 21.71 4.39 2.99
CA SER A 139 23.10 4.19 2.54
C SER A 139 23.33 4.72 1.12
N ASP A 140 22.27 4.98 0.37
CA ASP A 140 22.28 5.61 -0.96
C ASP A 140 21.55 6.97 -0.96
N GLU A 141 21.68 7.70 -2.07
CA GLU A 141 20.97 8.97 -2.28
C GLU A 141 19.50 8.70 -2.60
N TYR A 142 18.61 9.06 -1.66
CA TYR A 142 17.18 8.80 -1.76
C TYR A 142 16.36 10.04 -2.14
N LYS A 143 16.90 11.26 -2.04
CA LYS A 143 16.10 12.49 -2.20
C LYS A 143 15.59 12.65 -3.62
N ASP A 144 16.41 12.34 -4.62
CA ASP A 144 16.04 12.42 -6.03
C ASP A 144 15.00 11.37 -6.41
N THR A 145 15.13 10.13 -5.90
CA THR A 145 14.15 9.07 -6.14
C THR A 145 12.84 9.34 -5.40
N LEU A 146 12.90 9.89 -4.19
CA LEU A 146 11.73 10.36 -3.46
C LEU A 146 11.02 11.50 -4.20
N HIS A 147 11.77 12.46 -4.75
CA HIS A 147 11.20 13.54 -5.56
C HIS A 147 10.47 13.00 -6.79
N LYS A 148 11.05 12.01 -7.48
CA LYS A 148 10.38 11.34 -8.61
C LYS A 148 9.12 10.58 -8.17
N LEU A 149 9.21 9.81 -7.08
CA LEU A 149 8.07 9.07 -6.53
C LEU A 149 6.93 10.01 -6.12
N ARG A 150 7.25 11.20 -5.60
CA ARG A 150 6.25 12.22 -5.25
C ARG A 150 5.48 12.77 -6.44
N ASN A 151 5.99 12.64 -7.67
CA ASN A 151 5.25 12.99 -8.88
C ASN A 151 4.31 11.86 -9.34
N ASN A 152 4.38 10.67 -8.74
CA ASN A 152 3.48 9.57 -9.03
C ASN A 152 2.12 9.80 -8.35
N ARG A 153 1.06 9.91 -9.15
CA ARG A 153 -0.30 10.17 -8.66
C ARG A 153 -0.81 9.11 -7.67
N TRP A 154 -0.49 7.84 -7.88
CA TRP A 154 -0.88 6.78 -6.95
C TRP A 154 -0.19 6.94 -5.60
N PHE A 155 1.09 7.31 -5.62
CA PHE A 155 1.80 7.63 -4.39
C PHE A 155 1.24 8.88 -3.73
N GLN A 156 0.97 9.97 -4.44
CA GLN A 156 0.42 11.20 -3.86
C GLN A 156 -0.85 10.97 -3.05
N ILE A 157 -1.80 10.23 -3.62
CA ILE A 157 -3.11 9.99 -2.99
C ILE A 157 -3.12 8.80 -2.02
N SER A 158 -2.06 7.99 -1.96
CA SER A 158 -2.01 6.80 -1.10
C SER A 158 -2.05 7.15 0.38
N GLN A 159 -2.65 6.27 1.17
CA GLN A 159 -2.47 6.30 2.61
C GLN A 159 -1.08 5.76 2.94
N LYS A 160 -0.28 6.51 3.72
CA LYS A 160 1.08 6.11 4.10
C LYS A 160 1.17 5.98 5.61
N ILE A 161 1.66 4.84 6.08
CA ILE A 161 1.93 4.58 7.48
C ILE A 161 3.36 4.09 7.59
N CYS A 162 4.17 4.73 8.42
CA CYS A 162 5.56 4.36 8.66
C CYS A 162 5.74 3.89 10.09
N VAL A 163 6.34 2.73 10.28
CA VAL A 163 7.01 2.39 11.54
C VAL A 163 8.42 2.96 11.46
N ASP A 164 8.67 3.93 12.32
CA ASP A 164 10.01 4.44 12.61
C ASP A 164 10.60 3.56 13.72
N TYR A 165 11.41 2.57 13.34
CA TYR A 165 12.03 1.63 14.26
C TYR A 165 13.43 2.09 14.65
N ASN A 166 13.72 2.10 15.96
CA ASN A 166 15.01 2.51 16.54
C ASN A 166 15.48 3.91 16.12
N PHE A 167 14.54 4.83 15.85
CA PHE A 167 14.80 6.20 15.41
C PHE A 167 15.61 6.27 14.12
N ALA A 168 14.94 5.88 13.04
CA ALA A 168 15.36 6.20 11.70
C ALA A 168 15.63 7.71 11.51
N ASP A 169 16.31 8.05 10.43
CA ASP A 169 16.61 9.44 10.11
C ASP A 169 15.31 10.26 10.02
N ASN A 170 15.14 11.20 10.97
CA ASN A 170 13.95 12.04 11.06
C ASN A 170 13.67 12.81 9.76
N GLN A 171 14.71 13.25 9.04
CA GLN A 171 14.54 13.95 7.77
C GLN A 171 14.01 12.97 6.71
N MET A 172 14.54 11.75 6.65
CA MET A 172 14.06 10.71 5.76
C MET A 172 12.58 10.38 6.01
N VAL A 173 12.21 10.06 7.26
CA VAL A 173 10.83 9.71 7.63
C VAL A 173 9.87 10.87 7.37
N ASN A 174 10.21 12.09 7.80
CA ASN A 174 9.34 13.25 7.60
C ASN A 174 9.19 13.60 6.11
N SER A 175 10.26 13.46 5.32
CA SER A 175 10.18 13.67 3.88
C SER A 175 9.36 12.60 3.17
N LEU A 176 9.39 11.35 3.62
CA LEU A 176 8.59 10.28 3.03
C LEU A 176 7.09 10.48 3.27
N ILE A 177 6.72 10.82 4.50
CA ILE A 177 5.34 10.76 4.98
C ILE A 177 4.57 12.07 4.78
N GLU A 178 5.26 13.21 4.81
CA GLU A 178 4.66 14.55 4.70
C GLU A 178 3.50 14.76 5.70
N ASN A 179 2.59 15.70 5.42
CA ASN A 179 1.54 16.12 6.36
C ASN A 179 0.35 15.14 6.48
N ASN A 180 0.25 14.14 5.59
CA ASN A 180 -0.98 13.35 5.43
C ASN A 180 -0.84 11.87 5.81
N GLY A 181 0.32 11.43 6.30
CA GLY A 181 0.50 10.05 6.75
C GLY A 181 0.68 9.92 8.26
N VAL A 182 0.93 8.68 8.71
CA VAL A 182 1.05 8.34 10.12
C VAL A 182 2.45 7.80 10.39
N VAL A 183 3.10 8.30 11.45
CA VAL A 183 4.40 7.79 11.93
C VAL A 183 4.18 7.11 13.28
N LEU A 184 4.59 5.85 13.38
CA LEU A 184 4.52 5.00 14.57
C LEU A 184 5.95 4.77 15.06
N ASN A 185 6.30 5.41 16.17
CA ASN A 185 7.65 5.32 16.75
C ASN A 185 7.77 4.08 17.62
N VAL A 186 8.76 3.24 17.36
CA VAL A 186 8.94 1.92 17.99
C VAL A 186 10.40 1.73 18.38
N LYS A 187 10.68 1.18 19.57
CA LYS A 187 12.06 1.13 20.12
C LYS A 187 12.59 -0.26 20.44
N ASN A 188 11.76 -1.29 20.35
CA ASN A 188 12.20 -2.65 20.64
C ASN A 188 11.44 -3.69 19.79
N PRO A 189 11.98 -4.90 19.63
CA PRO A 189 11.37 -5.94 18.80
C PRO A 189 9.94 -6.33 19.23
N VAL A 190 9.63 -6.30 20.53
CA VAL A 190 8.28 -6.63 21.02
C VAL A 190 7.27 -5.59 20.54
N GLU A 191 7.57 -4.31 20.73
CA GLU A 191 6.75 -3.20 20.21
C GLU A 191 6.66 -3.23 18.69
N LEU A 192 7.73 -3.61 17.99
CA LEU A 192 7.75 -3.73 16.52
C LEU A 192 6.74 -4.78 16.05
N ARG A 193 6.83 -6.00 16.61
CA ARG A 193 5.88 -7.07 16.32
C ARG A 193 4.45 -6.62 16.60
N GLU A 194 4.20 -6.03 17.76
CA GLU A 194 2.85 -5.59 18.18
C GLU A 194 2.30 -4.48 17.29
N THR A 195 3.15 -3.55 16.86
CA THR A 195 2.76 -2.45 15.98
C THR A 195 2.38 -2.96 14.60
N ILE A 196 3.19 -3.86 14.03
CA ILE A 196 2.89 -4.51 12.74
C ILE A 196 1.58 -5.31 12.85
N GLU A 197 1.42 -6.11 13.90
CA GLU A 197 0.25 -6.97 14.07
C GLU A 197 -1.05 -6.16 14.32
N ASN A 198 -0.97 -5.12 15.16
CA ASN A 198 -2.17 -4.46 15.70
C ASN A 198 -2.43 -3.09 15.10
N GLU A 199 -1.42 -2.22 15.00
CA GLU A 199 -1.61 -0.86 14.50
C GLU A 199 -1.83 -0.84 12.98
N PHE A 200 -1.10 -1.65 12.21
CA PHE A 200 -1.37 -1.75 10.77
C PHE A 200 -2.79 -2.26 10.50
N PHE A 201 -3.21 -3.30 11.22
CA PHE A 201 -4.57 -3.84 11.12
C PHE A 201 -5.64 -2.78 11.46
N LYS A 202 -5.41 -1.99 12.53
CA LYS A 202 -6.30 -0.87 12.87
C LYS A 202 -6.38 0.15 11.74
N HIS A 203 -5.25 0.57 11.16
CA HIS A 203 -5.23 1.54 10.07
C HIS A 203 -5.98 1.06 8.83
N LEU A 204 -5.88 -0.23 8.48
CA LEU A 204 -6.66 -0.84 7.42
C LEU A 204 -8.17 -0.77 7.69
N LYS A 205 -8.60 -0.98 8.93
CA LYS A 205 -10.01 -0.93 9.33
C LYS A 205 -10.59 0.50 9.41
N TYR A 206 -9.85 1.45 9.98
CA TYR A 206 -10.37 2.81 10.21
C TYR A 206 -10.37 3.65 8.93
N TRP A 207 -9.33 3.54 8.11
CA TRP A 207 -9.26 4.27 6.86
C TRP A 207 -10.42 3.91 5.94
N THR A 208 -10.81 2.64 5.91
CA THR A 208 -11.86 2.10 5.05
C THR A 208 -13.27 2.45 5.53
N ILE A 209 -13.48 2.62 6.84
CA ILE A 209 -14.80 2.91 7.46
C ILE A 209 -15.07 4.42 7.67
N GLY A 210 -14.06 5.29 7.57
CA GLY A 210 -14.20 6.75 7.76
C GLY A 210 -15.25 7.45 6.85
N PRO A 211 -15.62 8.71 7.16
CA PRO A 211 -16.76 9.38 6.54
C PRO A 211 -16.62 9.45 5.01
N LYS A 212 -17.70 9.04 4.31
CA LYS A 212 -17.86 8.80 2.86
C LYS A 212 -17.42 9.93 1.90
N LYS A 213 -16.96 11.08 2.38
CA LYS A 213 -17.08 12.36 1.64
C LYS A 213 -16.09 12.60 0.48
N HIS A 214 -15.31 11.60 0.04
CA HIS A 214 -14.40 11.77 -1.10
C HIS A 214 -14.02 10.46 -1.83
N ARG A 215 -14.78 9.38 -1.62
CA ARG A 215 -14.23 8.02 -1.68
C ARG A 215 -14.58 7.21 -2.93
N ASP A 216 -15.27 7.81 -3.88
CA ASP A 216 -15.71 7.13 -5.09
C ASP A 216 -14.96 7.70 -6.29
N ASP A 217 -14.15 6.82 -6.87
CA ASP A 217 -13.74 6.77 -8.30
C ASP A 217 -12.52 7.58 -8.75
N VAL A 218 -11.41 6.85 -9.00
CA VAL A 218 -10.63 7.15 -10.21
C VAL A 218 -11.46 6.57 -11.35
N GLU A 219 -12.43 7.37 -11.81
CA GLU A 219 -13.35 7.01 -12.87
C GLU A 219 -12.56 6.58 -14.11
N SER A 220 -13.05 5.54 -14.77
CA SER A 220 -12.56 5.09 -16.07
C SER A 220 -12.94 6.14 -17.11
N ASP A 221 -12.18 7.23 -17.20
CA ASP A 221 -12.34 8.15 -18.32
C ASP A 221 -11.15 8.06 -19.28
N SER A 222 -11.56 8.13 -20.53
CA SER A 222 -10.88 7.98 -21.79
C SER A 222 -9.57 8.75 -21.92
N THR A 223 -8.77 8.29 -22.87
CA THR A 223 -7.55 8.90 -23.41
C THR A 223 -7.67 10.43 -23.53
N THR A 224 -7.25 11.16 -22.50
CA THR A 224 -6.59 12.49 -22.50
C THR A 224 -6.59 13.01 -21.06
N ASP A 225 -5.40 13.24 -20.51
CA ASP A 225 -5.20 13.83 -19.19
C ASP A 225 -5.61 15.31 -19.19
N GLU A 226 -6.86 15.60 -18.81
CA GLU A 226 -7.23 16.89 -18.23
C GLU A 226 -8.16 16.66 -17.04
N PHE A 227 -7.68 16.95 -15.83
CA PHE A 227 -8.53 17.02 -14.64
C PHE A 227 -8.20 18.30 -13.86
N SER A 228 -9.20 19.17 -13.77
CA SER A 228 -9.14 20.39 -12.97
C SER A 228 -9.41 20.07 -11.50
N LEU A 229 -8.52 20.51 -10.61
CA LEU A 229 -8.75 20.47 -9.16
C LEU A 229 -9.58 21.71 -8.76
N GLU A 230 -10.58 21.54 -7.89
CA GLU A 230 -11.39 22.62 -7.28
C GLU A 230 -10.59 23.52 -6.30
N ASP A 231 -9.33 23.81 -6.57
CA ASP A 231 -8.56 24.88 -5.92
C ASP A 231 -7.90 25.77 -6.98
N GLY A 232 -8.70 26.36 -7.87
CA GLY A 232 -8.42 27.60 -8.63
C GLY A 232 -7.08 27.77 -9.37
N ARG A 233 -6.22 26.75 -9.41
CA ARG A 233 -4.90 26.79 -10.03
C ARG A 233 -4.98 26.05 -11.34
N VAL A 234 -5.10 26.83 -12.40
CA VAL A 234 -4.91 26.37 -13.78
C VAL A 234 -3.43 26.12 -13.97
N PHE A 235 -3.01 24.86 -14.03
CA PHE A 235 -1.71 24.49 -14.57
C PHE A 235 -1.83 24.52 -16.09
N SER A 236 -1.03 25.34 -16.76
CA SER A 236 -0.89 25.29 -18.22
C SER A 236 -0.08 24.04 -18.56
N GLY A 237 -0.61 23.25 -19.50
CA GLY A 237 -0.07 21.96 -19.90
C GLY A 237 1.37 22.02 -20.42
N PHE A 238 2.04 20.88 -20.37
CA PHE A 238 3.22 20.62 -21.18
C PHE A 238 2.92 19.50 -22.17
N GLU A 239 3.35 19.80 -23.38
CA GLU A 239 3.11 19.10 -24.63
C GLU A 239 3.61 17.66 -24.60
N ASP A 240 2.86 16.80 -25.27
CA ASP A 240 3.28 15.50 -25.73
C ASP A 240 4.51 15.66 -26.64
N ASP A 241 5.70 15.35 -26.14
CA ASP A 241 6.86 15.04 -26.98
C ASP A 241 7.70 13.99 -26.26
N ASP A 242 7.53 12.73 -26.67
CA ASP A 242 8.59 11.97 -27.34
C ASP A 242 8.19 10.48 -27.45
N PHE A 243 7.63 10.15 -28.61
CA PHE A 243 7.81 8.83 -29.23
C PHE A 243 9.29 8.66 -29.60
N TRP A 244 9.94 7.60 -29.12
CA TRP A 244 10.67 6.56 -29.88
C TRP A 244 11.24 5.50 -28.91
#